data_AF-A0A8J5LWZ4-F1
#
_entry.id   AF-A0A8J5LWZ4-F1
#
_cell.length_a   1.000
_cell.length_b   1.000
_cell.length_c   1.000
_cell.angle_alpha   90.00
_cell.angle_beta   90.00
_cell.angle_gamma   90.00
#
_symmetry.space_group_name_H-M   'P 1'
#
loop_
_entity.id
_entity.type
_entity.pdbx_description
1 polymer ?
#
loop_
_entity_poly.entity_id
_entity_poly.type
_entity_poly.pdbx_seq_one_letter_code
_entity_poly.pdbx_strand_id
1 'polypeptide(L)'
;MALYRLVALIRNPSDEDFLVVQQIPPPLLPEEEYRGFVDSELWDLPSAPLNPLEGDRRSHTVIEGSSSLSNELDLSKFDVDSSLEQVLSIVRLQTTFDGIWSVWKYVKEPEFGPGPVINTLFIVGFVKSKEGIIAESCWWLAKESALGLLEEVKPNAIRVGPYAFTVLSSKLDHATNFRAVCSLHYQEYPPGIIIVPMKSRTAKPFHTTNLVVVVANNAFHEPKESNFVANGEALLVDPGCSSQFHGDLADLVAVLPRKLLVFVTHHHYDHIDGLTVIQKCNPDAVLLAHENTSHRIGRDEWHLHRTLLSGGEKIKVCDHQLEAIFAPGHTDGHLALRHASTNSLIVGDHCVGQGSALLDVRTGGNMKDYFQTTYKFLELSPHVLIPMHGRINLWPKQMLCGYLKHRRARELSILEAIESGAETLYDILSRSYADVDIKLWIPAASNVRLHVDHLAYQERLPKSFSMEVFNSSHEAFLAEMGVISNM
;
A
#
# COMPACT_ATOMS: atom_id res chain seq x y z
N MET A 1 -10.05 -11.21 15.21
CA MET A 1 -11.37 -10.53 15.32
C MET A 1 -11.34 -9.31 14.41
N ALA A 2 -12.43 -8.99 13.71
CA ALA A 2 -12.51 -7.78 12.90
C ALA A 2 -12.52 -6.53 13.81
N LEU A 3 -11.98 -5.42 13.31
CA LEU A 3 -12.11 -4.12 13.94
C LEU A 3 -13.27 -3.36 13.30
N TYR A 4 -13.93 -2.51 14.08
CA TYR A 4 -15.03 -1.68 13.59
C TYR A 4 -14.71 -0.22 13.84
N ARG A 5 -15.08 0.64 12.89
CA ARG A 5 -14.95 2.09 12.99
C ARG A 5 -16.26 2.77 12.66
N LEU A 6 -16.53 3.86 13.37
CA LEU A 6 -17.61 4.79 13.07
C LEU A 6 -16.99 6.05 12.47
N VAL A 7 -17.46 6.41 11.28
CA VAL A 7 -17.07 7.62 10.55
C VAL A 7 -18.27 8.54 10.45
N ALA A 8 -18.11 9.80 10.84
CA ALA A 8 -19.20 10.77 10.83
C ALA A 8 -19.06 11.76 9.66
N LEU A 9 -20.04 11.73 8.77
CA LEU A 9 -20.27 12.75 7.76
C LEU A 9 -21.13 13.87 8.37
N ILE A 10 -20.47 14.93 8.83
CA ILE A 10 -21.15 16.09 9.43
C ILE A 10 -21.35 17.14 8.34
N ARG A 11 -22.61 17.49 8.04
CA ARG A 11 -22.99 18.43 6.98
C ARG A 11 -23.63 19.69 7.53
N ASN A 12 -23.47 20.77 6.78
CA ASN A 12 -24.29 21.96 6.95
C ASN A 12 -25.55 21.84 6.07
N PRO A 13 -26.76 22.14 6.57
CA PRO A 13 -27.97 22.13 5.75
C PRO A 13 -27.97 23.18 4.63
N SER A 14 -27.22 24.27 4.81
CA SER A 14 -27.29 25.45 3.94
C SER A 14 -26.41 25.37 2.68
N ASP A 15 -25.37 24.54 2.70
CA ASP A 15 -24.43 24.31 1.60
C ASP A 15 -23.93 22.85 1.69
N GLU A 16 -23.65 22.18 0.56
CA GLU A 16 -23.25 20.75 0.51
C GLU A 16 -21.87 20.47 1.15
N ASP A 17 -21.34 21.41 1.93
CA ASP A 17 -20.08 21.31 2.63
C ASP A 17 -20.16 20.24 3.74
N PHE A 18 -19.01 19.62 3.98
CA PHE A 18 -18.86 18.66 5.05
C PHE A 18 -17.61 18.95 5.87
N LEU A 19 -17.67 18.58 7.14
CA LEU A 19 -16.59 18.81 8.07
C LEU A 19 -15.51 17.74 7.89
N VAL A 20 -14.27 18.18 7.69
CA VAL A 20 -13.07 17.35 7.73
C VAL A 20 -12.20 17.75 8.92
N VAL A 21 -11.40 16.80 9.40
CA VAL A 21 -10.46 16.99 10.49
C VAL A 21 -9.06 16.61 10.04
N GLN A 22 -8.08 17.38 10.48
CA GLN A 22 -6.67 17.09 10.23
C GLN A 22 -6.30 15.78 10.93
N GLN A 23 -5.78 14.82 10.16
CA GLN A 23 -5.34 13.53 10.68
C GLN A 23 -3.99 13.70 11.36
N ILE A 24 -3.84 13.05 12.51
CA ILE A 24 -2.60 13.09 13.29
C ILE A 24 -1.58 12.18 12.59
N PRO A 25 -0.43 12.72 12.12
CA PRO A 25 0.62 11.89 11.55
C PRO A 25 1.20 10.96 12.62
N PRO A 26 1.81 9.83 12.23
CA PRO A 26 2.57 9.00 13.16
C PRO A 26 3.68 9.82 13.82
N PRO A 27 4.15 9.43 15.02
CA PRO A 27 5.24 10.14 15.69
C PRO A 27 6.46 10.31 14.80
N LEU A 28 7.03 11.52 14.80
CA LEU A 28 8.25 11.82 14.08
C LEU A 28 9.40 10.92 14.57
N LEU A 29 10.26 10.53 13.63
CA LEU A 29 11.47 9.82 13.98
C LEU A 29 12.43 10.78 14.72
N PRO A 30 13.09 10.31 15.80
CA PRO A 30 13.95 11.17 16.62
C PRO A 30 15.21 11.64 15.88
N GLU A 31 15.69 10.86 14.90
CA GLU A 31 16.92 11.12 14.15
C GLU A 31 16.83 12.39 13.30
N GLU A 32 17.82 13.27 13.44
CA GLU A 32 17.81 14.60 12.81
C GLU A 32 17.76 14.54 11.28
N GLU A 33 18.43 13.57 10.69
CA GLU A 33 18.49 13.36 9.24
C GLU A 33 17.12 13.11 8.59
N TYR A 34 16.13 12.65 9.37
CA TYR A 34 14.79 12.37 8.86
C TYR A 34 13.78 13.49 9.15
N ARG A 35 14.14 14.49 9.96
CA ARG A 35 13.23 15.61 10.32
C ARG A 35 12.78 16.44 9.13
N GLY A 36 13.56 16.45 8.04
CA GLY A 36 13.20 17.15 6.80
C GLY A 36 12.15 16.44 5.95
N PHE A 37 11.89 15.16 6.19
CA PHE A 37 10.94 14.36 5.41
C PHE A 37 9.58 14.33 6.09
N VAL A 38 8.80 15.39 5.92
CA VAL A 38 7.47 15.55 6.52
C VAL A 38 6.40 15.32 5.46
N ASP A 39 5.46 14.40 5.76
CA ASP A 39 4.28 14.16 4.93
C ASP A 39 3.36 15.36 4.93
N SER A 40 2.72 15.64 3.80
CA SER A 40 1.74 16.72 3.73
C SER A 40 0.56 16.47 4.67
N GLU A 41 -0.09 17.55 5.08
CA GLU A 41 -1.32 17.47 5.87
C GLU A 41 -2.38 16.62 5.19
N LEU A 42 -2.96 15.71 5.95
CA LEU A 42 -4.04 14.84 5.52
C LEU A 42 -5.31 15.26 6.26
N TRP A 43 -6.37 15.53 5.51
CA TRP A 43 -7.67 15.88 6.04
C TRP A 43 -8.67 14.79 5.67
N ASP A 44 -9.44 14.31 6.63
CA ASP A 44 -10.43 13.26 6.39
C ASP A 44 -11.65 13.42 7.31
N LEU A 45 -12.68 12.61 7.13
CA LEU A 45 -13.85 12.63 8.00
C LEU A 45 -13.48 12.24 9.45
N PRO A 46 -14.07 12.90 10.46
CA PRO A 46 -13.86 12.51 11.85
C PRO A 46 -14.35 11.07 12.08
N SER A 47 -13.57 10.30 12.83
CA SER A 47 -13.86 8.90 13.08
C SER A 47 -13.36 8.43 14.44
N ALA A 48 -14.01 7.39 14.96
CA ALA A 48 -13.65 6.75 16.22
C ALA A 48 -13.75 5.22 16.10
N PRO A 49 -13.03 4.44 16.94
CA PRO A 49 -13.29 3.01 17.08
C PRO A 49 -14.75 2.76 17.48
N LEU A 50 -15.39 1.77 16.86
CA LEU A 50 -16.71 1.28 17.22
C LEU A 50 -16.53 -0.02 18.00
N ASN A 51 -16.45 0.08 19.31
CA ASN A 51 -16.14 -1.07 20.15
C ASN A 51 -17.41 -1.87 20.47
N PRO A 52 -17.32 -3.21 20.57
CA PRO A 52 -18.42 -4.01 21.12
C PRO A 52 -18.76 -3.57 22.55
N LEU A 53 -20.03 -3.69 22.93
CA LEU A 53 -20.47 -3.45 24.31
C LEU A 53 -19.90 -4.51 25.26
N GLU A 54 -19.49 -4.08 26.44
CA GLU A 54 -19.10 -4.96 27.53
C GLU A 54 -20.23 -5.09 28.57
N GLY A 55 -20.59 -6.33 28.92
CA GLY A 55 -21.62 -6.63 29.92
C GLY A 55 -23.04 -6.28 29.47
N ASP A 56 -23.87 -5.80 30.40
CA ASP A 56 -25.30 -5.47 30.16
C ASP A 56 -25.53 -4.04 29.63
N ARG A 57 -24.46 -3.35 29.21
CA ARG A 57 -24.57 -1.98 28.66
C ARG A 57 -25.38 -1.97 27.37
N ARG A 58 -26.09 -0.87 27.13
CA ARG A 58 -26.81 -0.61 25.88
C ARG A 58 -26.56 0.81 25.46
N SER A 59 -26.33 1.01 24.17
CA SER A 59 -26.28 2.35 23.58
C SER A 59 -27.68 2.98 23.61
N HIS A 60 -27.74 4.24 24.00
CA HIS A 60 -28.96 5.05 24.03
C HIS A 60 -29.21 5.75 22.70
N THR A 61 -28.15 6.11 21.97
CA THR A 61 -28.28 6.78 20.68
C THR A 61 -28.84 5.82 19.63
N VAL A 62 -29.94 6.24 19.01
CA VAL A 62 -30.55 5.52 17.88
C VAL A 62 -30.00 6.08 16.58
N ILE A 63 -29.32 5.24 15.80
CA ILE A 63 -28.97 5.56 14.42
C ILE A 63 -30.13 5.16 13.50
N GLU A 64 -30.74 6.13 12.85
CA GLU A 64 -31.84 5.91 11.90
C GLU A 64 -31.36 5.06 10.71
N GLY A 65 -32.21 4.16 10.23
CA GLY A 65 -31.87 3.25 9.13
C GLY A 65 -30.97 2.07 9.53
N SER A 66 -30.58 1.95 10.80
CA SER A 66 -29.77 0.82 11.32
C SER A 66 -30.39 -0.56 11.09
N SER A 67 -31.73 -0.67 11.03
CA SER A 67 -32.42 -1.92 10.72
C SER A 67 -32.04 -2.51 9.36
N SER A 68 -31.69 -1.67 8.38
CA SER A 68 -31.22 -2.10 7.05
C SER A 68 -29.88 -2.83 7.09
N LEU A 69 -29.08 -2.61 8.14
CA LEU A 69 -27.77 -3.23 8.32
C LEU A 69 -27.83 -4.57 9.06
N SER A 70 -28.99 -4.99 9.58
CA SER A 70 -29.12 -6.13 10.52
C SER A 70 -28.50 -7.44 10.04
N ASN A 71 -28.43 -7.67 8.73
CA ASN A 71 -27.76 -8.85 8.15
C ASN A 71 -26.23 -8.76 8.11
N GLU A 72 -25.68 -7.55 8.23
CA GLU A 72 -24.24 -7.26 8.09
C GLU A 72 -23.58 -6.73 9.37
N LEU A 73 -24.33 -5.95 10.17
CA LEU A 73 -23.88 -5.32 11.39
C LEU A 73 -25.07 -5.11 12.34
N ASP A 74 -25.02 -5.76 13.49
CA ASP A 74 -26.00 -5.58 14.57
C ASP A 74 -25.49 -4.50 15.55
N LEU A 75 -25.93 -3.25 15.34
CA LEU A 75 -25.51 -2.10 16.15
C LEU A 75 -25.91 -2.21 17.62
N SER A 76 -26.87 -3.06 17.98
CA SER A 76 -27.24 -3.28 19.39
C SER A 76 -26.12 -3.89 20.23
N LYS A 77 -25.08 -4.42 19.57
CA LYS A 77 -23.89 -5.02 20.18
C LYS A 77 -22.70 -4.07 20.31
N PHE A 78 -22.84 -2.79 19.92
CA PHE A 78 -21.74 -1.83 19.88
C PHE A 78 -22.03 -0.59 20.73
N ASP A 79 -20.97 -0.02 21.33
CA ASP A 79 -20.99 1.21 22.12
C ASP A 79 -20.94 2.42 21.18
N VAL A 80 -22.09 2.74 20.59
CA VAL A 80 -22.25 3.85 19.64
C VAL A 80 -22.11 5.19 20.36
N ASP A 81 -22.59 5.28 21.60
CA ASP A 81 -22.54 6.52 22.40
C ASP A 81 -21.09 6.96 22.60
N SER A 82 -20.20 6.06 23.06
CA SER A 82 -18.79 6.39 23.25
C SER A 82 -18.08 6.78 21.95
N SER A 83 -18.38 6.11 20.84
CA SER A 83 -17.83 6.47 19.52
C SER A 83 -18.26 7.86 19.08
N LEU A 84 -19.53 8.21 19.27
CA LEU A 84 -20.07 9.53 18.93
C LEU A 84 -19.51 10.63 19.83
N GLU A 85 -19.39 10.39 21.14
CA GLU A 85 -18.77 11.32 22.07
C GLU A 85 -17.33 11.64 21.66
N GLN A 86 -16.55 10.63 21.26
CA GLN A 86 -15.19 10.83 20.76
C GLN A 86 -15.18 11.66 19.46
N VAL A 87 -16.04 11.32 18.49
CA VAL A 87 -16.18 12.09 17.24
C VAL A 87 -16.52 13.55 17.54
N LEU A 88 -17.53 13.81 18.37
CA LEU A 88 -17.98 15.16 18.72
C LEU A 88 -16.93 15.92 19.52
N SER A 89 -16.15 15.23 20.35
CA SER A 89 -15.02 15.82 21.09
C SER A 89 -13.89 16.26 20.16
N ILE A 90 -13.59 15.50 19.10
CA ILE A 90 -12.56 15.88 18.11
C ILE A 90 -12.93 17.20 17.44
N VAL A 91 -14.20 17.35 17.05
CA VAL A 91 -14.68 18.52 16.30
C VAL A 91 -15.08 19.71 17.18
N ARG A 92 -15.20 19.50 18.50
CA ARG A 92 -15.68 20.48 19.50
C ARG A 92 -17.11 21.00 19.24
N LEU A 93 -17.93 20.24 18.52
CA LEU A 93 -19.34 20.56 18.22
C LEU A 93 -20.27 20.07 19.34
N GLN A 94 -20.26 20.72 20.50
CA GLN A 94 -21.16 20.32 21.62
C GLN A 94 -22.49 21.09 21.66
N THR A 95 -22.62 22.25 21.00
CA THR A 95 -23.79 23.15 21.17
C THR A 95 -24.63 23.39 19.91
N THR A 96 -24.27 22.80 18.76
CA THR A 96 -24.88 23.14 17.45
C THR A 96 -25.40 21.94 16.64
N PHE A 97 -25.36 20.72 17.17
CA PHE A 97 -25.76 19.51 16.45
C PHE A 97 -27.26 19.19 16.65
N ASP A 98 -27.96 18.75 15.59
CA ASP A 98 -29.40 18.44 15.64
C ASP A 98 -29.73 17.16 16.43
N GLY A 99 -28.72 16.36 16.77
CA GLY A 99 -28.85 15.14 17.58
C GLY A 99 -29.31 13.90 16.81
N ILE A 100 -29.71 14.07 15.55
CA ILE A 100 -30.17 12.98 14.68
C ILE A 100 -29.00 12.48 13.83
N TRP A 101 -28.80 11.16 13.85
CA TRP A 101 -27.83 10.45 13.03
C TRP A 101 -28.52 9.37 12.22
N SER A 102 -28.17 9.24 10.95
CA SER A 102 -28.69 8.20 10.06
C SER A 102 -27.56 7.41 9.43
N VAL A 103 -27.79 6.14 9.11
CA VAL A 103 -26.85 5.32 8.35
C VAL A 103 -26.67 5.92 6.96
N TRP A 104 -25.42 6.17 6.56
CA TRP A 104 -25.09 6.57 5.19
C TRP A 104 -24.60 5.38 4.36
N LYS A 105 -23.63 4.61 4.89
CA LYS A 105 -23.08 3.42 4.22
C LYS A 105 -22.38 2.53 5.23
N TYR A 106 -22.33 1.24 4.94
CA TYR A 106 -21.45 0.30 5.62
C TYR A 106 -20.46 -0.28 4.61
N VAL A 107 -19.17 -0.29 4.96
CA VAL A 107 -18.08 -0.75 4.09
C VAL A 107 -17.28 -1.80 4.82
N LYS A 108 -17.22 -3.01 4.25
CA LYS A 108 -16.31 -4.07 4.69
C LYS A 108 -15.01 -3.93 3.90
N GLU A 109 -13.90 -3.63 4.56
CA GLU A 109 -12.61 -3.59 3.85
C GLU A 109 -12.21 -4.99 3.37
N PRO A 110 -11.46 -5.07 2.25
CA PRO A 110 -10.80 -6.30 1.85
C PRO A 110 -9.78 -6.82 2.87
N GLU A 111 -9.50 -8.11 2.80
CA GLU A 111 -8.49 -8.75 3.66
C GLU A 111 -7.08 -8.54 3.10
N PHE A 112 -6.47 -7.40 3.41
CA PHE A 112 -5.09 -7.08 3.01
C PHE A 112 -4.03 -7.88 3.78
N GLY A 113 -4.37 -8.37 4.98
CA GLY A 113 -3.45 -9.07 5.89
C GLY A 113 -2.23 -8.24 6.34
N PRO A 114 -1.47 -8.71 7.35
CA PRO A 114 -1.82 -9.71 8.35
C PRO A 114 -2.77 -9.16 9.43
N GLY A 115 -2.91 -7.83 9.51
CA GLY A 115 -3.78 -7.16 10.46
C GLY A 115 -5.26 -7.51 10.26
N PRO A 116 -6.11 -7.33 11.29
CA PRO A 116 -7.53 -7.64 11.21
C PRO A 116 -8.22 -6.83 10.11
N VAL A 117 -9.28 -7.39 9.53
CA VAL A 117 -10.18 -6.65 8.64
C VAL A 117 -10.83 -5.49 9.40
N ILE A 118 -10.98 -4.34 8.76
CA ILE A 118 -11.64 -3.16 9.33
C ILE A 118 -12.99 -3.00 8.63
N ASN A 119 -14.05 -2.92 9.40
CA ASN A 119 -15.39 -2.62 8.93
C ASN A 119 -15.75 -1.20 9.34
N THR A 120 -16.23 -0.40 8.39
CA THR A 120 -16.48 1.02 8.62
C THR A 120 -17.95 1.34 8.44
N LEU A 121 -18.58 1.80 9.52
CA LEU A 121 -19.92 2.39 9.51
C LEU A 121 -19.81 3.88 9.28
N PHE A 122 -20.35 4.35 8.17
CA PHE A 122 -20.51 5.77 7.89
C PHE A 122 -21.92 6.20 8.32
N ILE A 123 -21.99 7.21 9.15
CA ILE A 123 -23.23 7.87 9.55
C ILE A 123 -23.22 9.31 9.06
N VAL A 124 -24.40 9.87 8.85
CA VAL A 124 -24.58 11.28 8.46
C VAL A 124 -25.39 12.01 9.51
N GLY A 125 -25.03 13.27 9.74
CA GLY A 125 -25.73 14.16 10.64
C GLY A 125 -25.55 15.62 10.27
N PHE A 126 -26.41 16.47 10.81
CA PHE A 126 -26.53 17.87 10.42
C PHE A 126 -26.30 18.82 11.59
N VAL A 127 -25.56 19.91 11.34
CA VAL A 127 -25.44 21.02 12.28
C VAL A 127 -26.53 22.06 11.99
N LYS A 128 -27.03 22.75 13.02
CA LYS A 128 -28.01 23.83 12.88
C LYS A 128 -27.45 25.06 12.15
N SER A 129 -26.17 25.32 12.37
CA SER A 129 -25.44 26.42 11.74
C SER A 129 -23.94 26.11 11.73
N LYS A 130 -23.21 26.73 10.79
CA LYS A 130 -21.74 26.81 10.82
C LYS A 130 -21.21 27.75 11.91
N GLU A 131 -22.09 28.58 12.48
CA GLU A 131 -21.80 29.55 13.54
C GLU A 131 -21.66 28.83 14.88
N GLY A 132 -20.60 28.02 14.99
CA GLY A 132 -20.21 27.30 16.19
C GLY A 132 -18.69 27.24 16.28
N ILE A 133 -18.17 27.11 17.50
CA ILE A 133 -16.73 26.94 17.71
C ILE A 133 -16.37 25.52 17.24
N ILE A 134 -15.72 25.42 16.08
CA ILE A 134 -15.05 24.18 15.64
C ILE A 134 -13.61 24.18 16.13
N ALA A 135 -12.99 23.01 16.30
CA ALA A 135 -11.57 22.93 16.62
C ALA A 135 -10.72 23.54 15.48
N GLU A 136 -9.54 24.10 15.82
CA GLU A 136 -8.60 24.65 14.82
C GLU A 136 -8.11 23.59 13.82
N SER A 137 -8.14 22.31 14.22
CA SER A 137 -7.85 21.15 13.38
C SER A 137 -9.05 20.69 12.53
N CYS A 138 -10.09 21.51 12.40
CA CYS A 138 -11.29 21.21 11.62
C CYS A 138 -11.50 22.26 10.52
N TRP A 139 -12.03 21.81 9.39
CA TRP A 139 -12.26 22.65 8.23
C TRP A 139 -13.57 22.23 7.54
N TRP A 140 -14.44 23.20 7.25
CA TRP A 140 -15.58 22.99 6.35
C TRP A 140 -15.08 22.95 4.92
N LEU A 141 -15.10 21.76 4.32
CA LEU A 141 -14.61 21.54 2.97
C LEU A 141 -15.79 21.49 2.00
N ALA A 142 -15.77 22.41 1.04
CA ALA A 142 -16.71 22.37 -0.07
C ALA A 142 -16.45 21.14 -0.94
N LYS A 143 -17.53 20.54 -1.43
CA LYS A 143 -17.48 19.31 -2.19
C LYS A 143 -16.61 19.42 -3.45
N GLU A 144 -16.77 20.49 -4.22
CA GLU A 144 -16.01 20.75 -5.44
C GLU A 144 -14.52 20.95 -5.15
N SER A 145 -14.20 21.60 -4.02
CA SER A 145 -12.82 21.74 -3.56
C SER A 145 -12.21 20.40 -3.17
N ALA A 146 -12.97 19.53 -2.49
CA ALA A 146 -12.52 18.18 -2.16
C ALA A 146 -12.22 17.34 -3.40
N LEU A 147 -13.07 17.44 -4.44
CA LEU A 147 -12.85 16.77 -5.73
C LEU A 147 -11.57 17.26 -6.40
N GLY A 148 -11.34 18.58 -6.45
CA GLY A 148 -10.11 19.15 -7.01
C GLY A 148 -8.85 18.67 -6.27
N LEU A 149 -8.90 18.54 -4.95
CA LEU A 149 -7.78 18.00 -4.13
C LEU A 149 -7.54 16.50 -4.35
N LEU A 150 -8.51 15.76 -4.89
CA LEU A 150 -8.41 14.34 -5.20
C LEU A 150 -7.96 14.09 -6.65
N GLU A 151 -8.30 14.98 -7.58
CA GLU A 151 -8.02 14.83 -9.02
C GLU A 151 -6.69 15.45 -9.47
N GLU A 152 -6.30 16.60 -8.90
CA GLU A 152 -5.09 17.34 -9.29
C GLU A 152 -4.09 17.48 -8.13
N VAL A 153 -3.52 16.34 -7.73
CA VAL A 153 -2.61 16.29 -6.58
C VAL A 153 -1.25 16.89 -6.92
N LYS A 154 -0.88 17.96 -6.21
CA LYS A 154 0.46 18.58 -6.29
C LYS A 154 1.36 18.06 -5.18
N PRO A 155 2.65 17.79 -5.44
CA PRO A 155 3.61 17.43 -4.38
C PRO A 155 3.60 18.45 -3.23
N ASN A 156 3.62 17.95 -1.99
CA ASN A 156 3.59 18.75 -0.76
C ASN A 156 2.30 19.59 -0.54
N ALA A 157 1.21 19.30 -1.27
CA ALA A 157 -0.08 19.96 -1.06
C ALA A 157 -0.95 19.27 0.00
N ILE A 158 -2.01 19.94 0.42
CA ILE A 158 -3.06 19.40 1.28
C ILE A 158 -3.67 18.15 0.63
N ARG A 159 -3.90 17.11 1.44
CA ARG A 159 -4.42 15.81 1.00
C ARG A 159 -5.80 15.55 1.59
N VAL A 160 -6.63 14.84 0.84
CA VAL A 160 -7.95 14.37 1.29
C VAL A 160 -7.93 12.86 1.42
N GLY A 161 -8.34 12.34 2.58
CA GLY A 161 -8.25 10.93 2.93
C GLY A 161 -9.33 10.02 2.32
N PRO A 162 -9.21 8.70 2.54
CA PRO A 162 -10.09 7.68 1.96
C PRO A 162 -11.55 7.76 2.43
N TYR A 163 -11.85 8.28 3.64
CA TYR A 163 -13.24 8.37 4.08
C TYR A 163 -14.01 9.47 3.35
N ALA A 164 -13.39 10.64 3.18
CA ALA A 164 -13.90 11.73 2.38
C ALA A 164 -14.05 11.29 0.91
N PHE A 165 -13.05 10.60 0.35
CA PHE A 165 -13.18 9.98 -0.97
C PHE A 165 -14.38 9.02 -1.04
N THR A 166 -14.58 8.17 -0.04
CA THR A 166 -15.71 7.21 -0.02
C THR A 166 -17.05 7.92 -0.14
N VAL A 167 -17.24 9.05 0.56
CA VAL A 167 -18.46 9.86 0.50
C VAL A 167 -18.64 10.55 -0.85
N LEU A 168 -17.54 10.98 -1.48
CA LEU A 168 -17.56 11.67 -2.77
C LEU A 168 -17.68 10.69 -3.96
N SER A 169 -17.19 9.47 -3.80
CA SER A 169 -17.07 8.45 -4.85
C SER A 169 -18.39 8.06 -5.50
N SER A 170 -19.54 8.22 -4.81
CA SER A 170 -20.85 7.96 -5.42
C SER A 170 -21.22 8.95 -6.52
N LYS A 171 -20.47 10.05 -6.66
CA LYS A 171 -20.64 11.08 -7.69
C LYS A 171 -19.44 11.14 -8.66
N LEU A 172 -18.37 10.38 -8.39
CA LEU A 172 -17.33 10.13 -9.38
C LEU A 172 -17.81 8.95 -10.22
N ASP A 173 -17.99 9.13 -11.52
CA ASP A 173 -18.40 8.08 -12.48
C ASP A 173 -17.36 6.93 -12.59
N HIS A 174 -16.34 6.90 -11.73
CA HIS A 174 -15.15 6.07 -11.84
C HIS A 174 -15.34 4.61 -11.41
N ALA A 175 -16.32 4.34 -10.55
CA ALA A 175 -16.47 3.04 -9.90
C ALA A 175 -17.64 2.21 -10.42
N THR A 176 -18.54 2.81 -11.22
CA THR A 176 -19.88 2.25 -11.47
C THR A 176 -19.84 1.01 -12.36
N ASN A 177 -18.92 0.97 -13.34
CA ASN A 177 -18.76 -0.18 -14.23
C ASN A 177 -17.96 -1.32 -13.60
N PHE A 178 -16.91 -1.04 -12.82
CA PHE A 178 -16.14 -2.10 -12.16
C PHE A 178 -16.98 -2.80 -11.06
N ARG A 179 -17.75 -2.04 -10.27
CA ARG A 179 -18.63 -2.57 -9.20
C ARG A 179 -19.68 -3.54 -9.71
N ALA A 180 -20.23 -3.30 -10.89
CA ALA A 180 -21.30 -4.12 -11.44
C ALA A 180 -20.81 -5.50 -11.88
N VAL A 181 -19.50 -5.68 -12.07
CA VAL A 181 -18.96 -6.83 -12.78
C VAL A 181 -17.87 -7.58 -12.01
N CYS A 182 -17.26 -6.98 -10.98
CA CYS A 182 -16.29 -7.64 -10.13
C CYS A 182 -16.94 -8.15 -8.82
N SER A 183 -16.89 -9.46 -8.60
CA SER A 183 -17.35 -10.12 -7.36
C SER A 183 -16.32 -10.09 -6.23
N LEU A 184 -15.08 -9.70 -6.53
CA LEU A 184 -13.97 -9.67 -5.57
C LEU A 184 -14.11 -8.48 -4.61
N HIS A 185 -13.70 -8.68 -3.36
CA HIS A 185 -13.56 -7.59 -2.41
C HIS A 185 -12.38 -6.70 -2.81
N TYR A 186 -12.62 -5.40 -2.92
CA TYR A 186 -11.60 -4.45 -3.34
C TYR A 186 -11.72 -3.13 -2.57
N GLN A 187 -10.65 -2.34 -2.61
CA GLN A 187 -10.62 -0.95 -2.15
C GLN A 187 -10.24 -0.07 -3.34
N GLU A 188 -10.97 1.01 -3.54
CA GLU A 188 -10.53 2.09 -4.43
C GLU A 188 -10.09 3.27 -3.57
N TYR A 189 -8.79 3.57 -3.62
CA TYR A 189 -8.19 4.82 -3.14
C TYR A 189 -6.66 4.71 -3.34
N PRO A 190 -5.99 5.69 -3.95
CA PRO A 190 -6.53 6.96 -4.48
C PRO A 190 -7.51 6.82 -5.66
N PRO A 191 -8.20 7.90 -6.08
CA PRO A 191 -9.17 7.85 -7.18
C PRO A 191 -8.60 7.19 -8.44
N GLY A 192 -9.37 6.25 -9.02
CA GLY A 192 -8.97 5.51 -10.22
C GLY A 192 -7.95 4.39 -10.01
N ILE A 193 -7.52 4.15 -8.76
CA ILE A 193 -6.66 3.03 -8.40
C ILE A 193 -7.47 2.04 -7.56
N ILE A 194 -7.81 0.90 -8.15
CA ILE A 194 -8.53 -0.19 -7.53
C ILE A 194 -7.51 -1.23 -7.04
N ILE A 195 -7.65 -1.70 -5.81
CA ILE A 195 -6.72 -2.62 -5.17
C ILE A 195 -7.51 -3.84 -4.70
N VAL A 196 -7.13 -5.01 -5.23
CA VAL A 196 -7.76 -6.29 -4.96
C VAL A 196 -6.73 -7.20 -4.29
N PRO A 197 -6.81 -7.47 -2.97
CA PRO A 197 -5.90 -8.41 -2.33
C PRO A 197 -6.26 -9.85 -2.75
N MET A 198 -5.45 -10.40 -3.66
CA MET A 198 -5.60 -11.75 -4.19
C MET A 198 -4.83 -12.72 -3.33
N LYS A 199 -5.44 -13.83 -2.87
CA LYS A 199 -4.68 -14.85 -2.13
C LYS A 199 -3.60 -15.44 -3.02
N SER A 200 -2.35 -15.39 -2.55
CA SER A 200 -1.16 -15.71 -3.34
C SER A 200 -0.21 -16.61 -2.54
N ARG A 201 0.88 -17.03 -3.20
CA ARG A 201 1.95 -17.83 -2.60
C ARG A 201 3.02 -16.96 -1.92
N THR A 202 2.60 -15.86 -1.32
CA THR A 202 3.50 -14.91 -0.66
C THR A 202 4.03 -15.44 0.68
N ALA A 203 5.12 -14.84 1.16
CA ALA A 203 5.71 -15.16 2.44
C ALA A 203 4.86 -14.69 3.62
N LYS A 204 4.93 -15.43 4.73
CA LYS A 204 4.34 -14.99 6.01
C LYS A 204 4.99 -13.68 6.47
N PRO A 205 4.23 -12.77 7.12
CA PRO A 205 2.88 -12.96 7.66
C PRO A 205 1.73 -12.67 6.68
N PHE A 206 2.03 -12.34 5.43
CA PHE A 206 1.00 -12.05 4.43
C PHE A 206 0.35 -13.33 3.88
N HIS A 207 -0.83 -13.14 3.29
CA HIS A 207 -1.61 -14.20 2.65
C HIS A 207 -2.07 -13.80 1.24
N THR A 208 -1.80 -12.57 0.85
CA THR A 208 -2.32 -11.94 -0.36
C THR A 208 -1.26 -11.07 -1.02
N THR A 209 -1.33 -10.99 -2.34
CA THR A 209 -0.67 -9.96 -3.16
C THR A 209 -1.75 -9.02 -3.68
N ASN A 210 -1.51 -7.72 -3.62
CA ASN A 210 -2.43 -6.70 -4.09
C ASN A 210 -2.35 -6.60 -5.61
N LEU A 211 -3.35 -7.15 -6.30
CA LEU A 211 -3.57 -6.84 -7.70
C LEU A 211 -4.07 -5.40 -7.80
N VAL A 212 -3.34 -4.54 -8.50
CA VAL A 212 -3.80 -3.17 -8.80
C VAL A 212 -4.46 -3.14 -10.16
N VAL A 213 -5.63 -2.52 -10.24
CA VAL A 213 -6.46 -2.41 -11.43
C VAL A 213 -6.69 -0.93 -11.73
N VAL A 214 -6.36 -0.51 -12.94
CA VAL A 214 -6.64 0.84 -13.46
C VAL A 214 -7.46 0.67 -14.72
N VAL A 215 -8.66 1.23 -14.74
CA VAL A 215 -9.60 1.08 -15.87
C VAL A 215 -10.19 2.44 -16.17
N ALA A 216 -10.32 2.70 -17.46
CA ALA A 216 -10.93 3.91 -17.95
C ALA A 216 -12.43 3.98 -17.71
N ASN A 217 -12.94 5.21 -17.57
CA ASN A 217 -14.38 5.48 -17.46
C ASN A 217 -14.98 6.06 -18.74
N ASN A 218 -14.13 6.59 -19.62
CA ASN A 218 -14.52 7.23 -20.87
C ASN A 218 -13.95 6.48 -22.08
N ALA A 219 -14.59 6.69 -23.24
CA ALA A 219 -14.15 6.11 -24.50
C ALA A 219 -12.67 6.43 -24.77
N PHE A 220 -11.91 5.42 -25.18
CA PHE A 220 -10.52 5.56 -25.54
C PHE A 220 -10.34 6.60 -26.65
N HIS A 221 -9.55 7.63 -26.37
CA HIS A 221 -9.04 8.53 -27.38
C HIS A 221 -7.56 8.24 -27.58
N GLU A 222 -7.15 7.96 -28.82
CA GLU A 222 -5.73 7.86 -29.12
C GLU A 222 -5.03 9.14 -28.68
N PRO A 223 -3.94 9.02 -27.88
CA PRO A 223 -3.25 10.19 -27.38
C PRO A 223 -2.73 11.01 -28.56
N LYS A 224 -2.97 12.32 -28.52
CA LYS A 224 -2.39 13.28 -29.46
C LYS A 224 -0.88 13.46 -29.26
N GLU A 225 -0.36 13.01 -28.12
CA GLU A 225 1.06 13.10 -27.76
C GLU A 225 1.79 11.78 -27.97
N SER A 226 2.99 11.86 -28.58
CA SER A 226 3.80 10.72 -29.01
C SER A 226 4.82 10.22 -27.99
N ASN A 227 4.72 10.60 -26.71
CA ASN A 227 5.76 10.32 -25.69
C ASN A 227 5.47 9.11 -24.76
N PHE A 228 4.39 8.36 -25.00
CA PHE A 228 4.04 7.18 -24.22
C PHE A 228 4.64 5.91 -24.85
N VAL A 229 5.30 5.09 -24.04
CA VAL A 229 5.90 3.81 -24.49
C VAL A 229 4.83 2.73 -24.72
N ALA A 230 3.71 2.83 -23.98
CA ALA A 230 2.57 1.93 -24.08
C ALA A 230 1.26 2.69 -23.83
N ASN A 231 0.20 2.27 -24.52
CA ASN A 231 -1.13 2.86 -24.43
C ASN A 231 -2.17 1.75 -24.34
N GLY A 232 -3.04 1.81 -23.34
CA GLY A 232 -4.09 0.82 -23.09
C GLY A 232 -5.41 1.43 -22.63
N GLU A 233 -6.41 0.58 -22.48
CA GLU A 233 -7.74 0.92 -21.94
C GLU A 233 -7.92 0.42 -20.50
N ALA A 234 -7.12 -0.57 -20.10
CA ALA A 234 -7.00 -1.05 -18.75
C ALA A 234 -5.56 -1.47 -18.45
N LEU A 235 -5.22 -1.51 -17.18
CA LEU A 235 -3.94 -1.98 -16.66
C LEU A 235 -4.17 -2.86 -15.44
N LEU A 236 -3.51 -4.02 -15.43
CA LEU A 236 -3.31 -4.84 -14.25
C LEU A 236 -1.86 -4.72 -13.79
N VAL A 237 -1.63 -4.61 -12.48
CA VAL A 237 -0.30 -4.67 -11.88
C VAL A 237 -0.20 -5.87 -10.96
N ASP A 238 0.84 -6.68 -11.16
CA ASP A 238 1.17 -7.86 -10.34
C ASP A 238 -0.02 -8.82 -10.15
N PRO A 239 -0.46 -9.51 -11.23
CA PRO A 239 -1.60 -10.42 -11.20
C PRO A 239 -1.34 -11.74 -10.47
N GLY A 240 -0.38 -11.78 -9.55
CA GLY A 240 -0.02 -12.97 -8.83
C GLY A 240 -1.11 -13.42 -7.87
N CYS A 241 -1.55 -14.65 -8.06
CA CYS A 241 -2.58 -15.28 -7.24
C CYS A 241 -2.37 -16.80 -7.22
N SER A 242 -2.87 -17.45 -6.19
CA SER A 242 -2.85 -18.91 -6.09
C SER A 242 -3.84 -19.53 -7.08
N SER A 243 -3.59 -20.77 -7.48
CA SER A 243 -4.38 -21.48 -8.50
C SER A 243 -5.88 -21.54 -8.20
N GLN A 244 -6.28 -21.49 -6.92
CA GLN A 244 -7.67 -21.46 -6.49
C GLN A 244 -8.42 -20.20 -6.94
N PHE A 245 -7.70 -19.10 -7.18
CA PHE A 245 -8.24 -17.78 -7.57
C PHE A 245 -8.01 -17.46 -9.06
N HIS A 246 -7.51 -18.42 -9.85
CA HIS A 246 -7.37 -18.25 -11.30
C HIS A 246 -8.71 -18.02 -12.00
N GLY A 247 -9.80 -18.61 -11.49
CA GLY A 247 -11.15 -18.38 -12.01
C GLY A 247 -11.58 -16.93 -11.81
N ASP A 248 -11.42 -16.39 -10.60
CA ASP A 248 -11.74 -15.00 -10.29
C ASP A 248 -10.92 -14.01 -11.12
N LEU A 249 -9.62 -14.31 -11.33
CA LEU A 249 -8.77 -13.51 -12.21
C LEU A 249 -9.23 -13.57 -13.67
N ALA A 250 -9.63 -14.75 -14.16
CA ALA A 250 -10.14 -14.93 -15.52
C ALA A 250 -11.44 -14.14 -15.73
N ASP A 251 -12.37 -14.21 -14.77
CA ASP A 251 -13.63 -13.47 -14.79
C ASP A 251 -13.39 -11.97 -14.79
N LEU A 252 -12.44 -11.49 -13.97
CA LEU A 252 -11.99 -10.10 -13.98
C LEU A 252 -11.43 -9.70 -15.36
N VAL A 253 -10.52 -10.48 -15.94
CA VAL A 253 -9.92 -10.16 -17.25
C VAL A 253 -10.98 -10.16 -18.35
N ALA A 254 -11.97 -11.05 -18.29
CA ALA A 254 -13.03 -11.14 -19.29
C ALA A 254 -13.92 -9.88 -19.38
N VAL A 255 -13.95 -9.09 -18.31
CA VAL A 255 -14.81 -7.91 -18.20
C VAL A 255 -14.04 -6.60 -18.38
N LEU A 256 -12.71 -6.69 -18.42
CA LEU A 256 -11.85 -5.57 -18.76
C LEU A 256 -11.83 -5.33 -20.28
N PRO A 257 -11.58 -4.08 -20.72
CA PRO A 257 -11.30 -3.77 -22.11
C PRO A 257 -10.20 -4.65 -22.72
N ARG A 258 -10.34 -4.96 -24.02
CA ARG A 258 -9.42 -5.84 -24.74
C ARG A 258 -8.00 -5.28 -24.82
N LYS A 259 -7.83 -3.96 -24.95
CA LYS A 259 -6.51 -3.31 -25.00
C LYS A 259 -5.90 -3.23 -23.59
N LEU A 260 -5.52 -4.40 -23.07
CA LEU A 260 -5.05 -4.60 -21.71
C LEU A 260 -3.53 -4.50 -21.64
N LEU A 261 -3.05 -3.66 -20.72
CA LEU A 261 -1.66 -3.66 -20.30
C LEU A 261 -1.53 -4.50 -19.02
N VAL A 262 -0.42 -5.21 -18.89
CA VAL A 262 -0.06 -5.95 -17.67
C VAL A 262 1.32 -5.47 -17.25
N PHE A 263 1.42 -4.77 -16.13
CA PHE A 263 2.67 -4.34 -15.56
C PHE A 263 3.10 -5.30 -14.46
N VAL A 264 4.38 -5.63 -14.43
CA VAL A 264 4.95 -6.45 -13.35
C VAL A 264 6.08 -5.71 -12.68
N THR A 265 5.98 -5.54 -11.36
CA THR A 265 7.01 -4.86 -10.57
C THR A 265 8.30 -5.66 -10.57
N HIS A 266 8.22 -6.98 -10.42
CA HIS A 266 9.35 -7.91 -10.49
C HIS A 266 8.88 -9.35 -10.74
N HIS A 267 9.81 -10.30 -10.76
CA HIS A 267 9.61 -11.66 -11.27
C HIS A 267 9.24 -12.71 -10.20
N HIS A 268 9.08 -12.35 -8.93
CA HIS A 268 8.72 -13.33 -7.90
C HIS A 268 7.34 -13.92 -8.17
N TYR A 269 7.18 -15.20 -7.81
CA TYR A 269 6.02 -16.01 -8.21
C TYR A 269 4.68 -15.40 -7.79
N ASP A 270 4.60 -14.87 -6.58
CA ASP A 270 3.40 -14.25 -6.04
C ASP A 270 3.02 -12.91 -6.69
N HIS A 271 3.79 -12.42 -7.66
CA HIS A 271 3.46 -11.29 -8.55
C HIS A 271 3.11 -11.74 -9.96
N ILE A 272 3.65 -12.88 -10.41
CA ILE A 272 3.60 -13.29 -11.82
C ILE A 272 2.71 -14.52 -12.10
N ASP A 273 2.27 -15.24 -11.07
CA ASP A 273 1.56 -16.52 -11.24
C ASP A 273 0.31 -16.44 -12.12
N GLY A 274 -0.42 -15.32 -12.08
CA GLY A 274 -1.61 -15.10 -12.89
C GLY A 274 -1.35 -14.69 -14.33
N LEU A 275 -0.10 -14.47 -14.74
CA LEU A 275 0.24 -14.11 -16.13
C LEU A 275 -0.27 -15.16 -17.13
N THR A 276 -0.16 -16.44 -16.78
CA THR A 276 -0.60 -17.54 -17.65
C THR A 276 -2.13 -17.55 -17.87
N VAL A 277 -2.88 -17.08 -16.86
CA VAL A 277 -4.34 -16.94 -16.93
C VAL A 277 -4.70 -15.77 -17.84
N ILE A 278 -4.05 -14.62 -17.65
CA ILE A 278 -4.32 -13.42 -18.46
C ILE A 278 -4.03 -13.71 -19.94
N GLN A 279 -2.89 -14.31 -20.27
CA GLN A 279 -2.54 -14.61 -21.66
C GLN A 279 -3.58 -15.53 -22.34
N LYS A 280 -4.16 -16.47 -21.60
CA LYS A 280 -5.22 -17.36 -22.13
C LYS A 280 -6.53 -16.62 -22.36
N CYS A 281 -6.91 -15.72 -21.44
CA CYS A 281 -8.16 -14.96 -21.52
C CYS A 281 -8.08 -13.79 -22.53
N ASN A 282 -6.90 -13.16 -22.61
CA ASN A 282 -6.61 -12.03 -23.49
C ASN A 282 -5.23 -12.19 -24.15
N PRO A 283 -5.15 -12.91 -25.28
CA PRO A 283 -3.88 -13.13 -25.98
C PRO A 283 -3.19 -11.86 -26.50
N ASP A 284 -3.94 -10.77 -26.67
CA ASP A 284 -3.46 -9.48 -27.18
C ASP A 284 -2.96 -8.55 -26.05
N ALA A 285 -3.01 -8.99 -24.80
CA ALA A 285 -2.49 -8.23 -23.67
C ALA A 285 -0.99 -7.98 -23.83
N VAL A 286 -0.53 -6.80 -23.40
CA VAL A 286 0.89 -6.41 -23.51
C VAL A 286 1.55 -6.39 -22.13
N LEU A 287 2.60 -7.18 -21.97
CA LEU A 287 3.41 -7.23 -20.75
C LEU A 287 4.43 -6.09 -20.71
N LEU A 288 4.40 -5.33 -19.62
CA LEU A 288 5.33 -4.25 -19.32
C LEU A 288 6.17 -4.69 -18.11
N ALA A 289 7.48 -4.81 -18.30
CA ALA A 289 8.38 -5.21 -17.23
C ALA A 289 9.80 -4.71 -17.50
N HIS A 290 10.61 -4.62 -16.44
CA HIS A 290 12.03 -4.39 -16.61
C HIS A 290 12.70 -5.52 -17.41
N GLU A 291 13.77 -5.23 -18.15
CA GLU A 291 14.51 -6.22 -18.94
C GLU A 291 14.91 -7.45 -18.09
N ASN A 292 15.57 -7.23 -16.96
CA ASN A 292 15.98 -8.29 -16.02
C ASN A 292 14.79 -9.13 -15.51
N THR A 293 13.69 -8.47 -15.15
CA THR A 293 12.46 -9.15 -14.71
C THR A 293 11.86 -9.97 -15.86
N SER A 294 11.78 -9.39 -17.06
CA SER A 294 11.26 -10.04 -18.25
C SER A 294 12.07 -11.28 -18.62
N HIS A 295 13.40 -11.26 -18.48
CA HIS A 295 14.25 -12.42 -18.71
C HIS A 295 14.01 -13.59 -17.74
N ARG A 296 13.51 -13.30 -16.54
CA ARG A 296 13.19 -14.29 -15.51
C ARG A 296 11.73 -14.78 -15.57
N ILE A 297 10.85 -14.03 -16.24
CA ILE A 297 9.49 -14.47 -16.56
C ILE A 297 9.56 -15.43 -17.76
N GLY A 298 9.11 -16.68 -17.55
CA GLY A 298 9.16 -17.80 -18.50
C GLY A 298 9.00 -17.37 -19.96
N ARG A 299 9.94 -17.84 -20.80
CA ARG A 299 10.09 -17.46 -22.20
C ARG A 299 8.82 -17.78 -22.99
N ASP A 300 8.35 -19.02 -22.92
CA ASP A 300 7.37 -19.57 -23.87
C ASP A 300 5.98 -18.90 -23.87
N GLU A 301 5.60 -18.13 -22.84
CA GLU A 301 4.21 -17.69 -22.65
C GLU A 301 3.93 -16.20 -22.92
N TRP A 302 4.92 -15.36 -23.26
CA TRP A 302 4.67 -13.92 -23.50
C TRP A 302 5.57 -13.28 -24.57
N HIS A 303 6.27 -14.06 -25.39
CA HIS A 303 7.33 -13.54 -26.28
C HIS A 303 6.91 -12.48 -27.30
N LEU A 304 5.64 -12.50 -27.75
CA LEU A 304 5.19 -11.68 -28.88
C LEU A 304 4.68 -10.29 -28.45
N HIS A 305 4.32 -10.11 -27.18
CA HIS A 305 3.65 -8.90 -26.70
C HIS A 305 4.29 -8.40 -25.40
N ARG A 306 5.59 -8.05 -25.47
CA ARG A 306 6.30 -7.39 -24.36
C ARG A 306 6.84 -6.02 -24.76
N THR A 307 6.78 -5.09 -23.83
CA THR A 307 7.51 -3.82 -23.86
C THR A 307 8.46 -3.80 -22.68
N LEU A 308 9.76 -3.75 -22.98
CA LEU A 308 10.79 -3.65 -21.95
C LEU A 308 10.88 -2.21 -21.45
N LEU A 309 10.98 -2.07 -20.14
CA LEU A 309 11.12 -0.78 -19.46
C LEU A 309 12.47 -0.71 -18.76
N SER A 310 13.02 0.50 -18.67
CA SER A 310 14.27 0.83 -17.99
C SER A 310 14.08 1.84 -16.85
N GLY A 311 12.90 2.46 -16.75
CA GLY A 311 12.57 3.51 -15.80
C GLY A 311 12.52 4.91 -16.44
N GLY A 312 11.52 5.69 -16.06
CA GLY A 312 11.22 7.03 -16.57
C GLY A 312 10.21 7.04 -17.73
N GLU A 313 9.83 5.88 -18.26
CA GLU A 313 8.85 5.78 -19.33
C GLU A 313 7.44 6.11 -18.84
N LYS A 314 6.68 6.78 -19.70
CA LYS A 314 5.27 7.09 -19.47
C LYS A 314 4.37 6.04 -20.11
N ILE A 315 3.35 5.64 -19.38
CA ILE A 315 2.33 4.68 -19.80
C ILE A 315 0.98 5.38 -19.73
N LYS A 316 0.17 5.28 -20.78
CA LYS A 316 -1.17 5.85 -20.84
C LYS A 316 -2.21 4.75 -20.70
N VAL A 317 -3.14 4.93 -19.77
CA VAL A 317 -4.32 4.06 -19.61
C VAL A 317 -5.53 4.97 -19.66
N CYS A 318 -6.08 5.17 -20.86
CA CYS A 318 -7.05 6.23 -21.16
C CYS A 318 -6.68 7.60 -20.57
N ASP A 319 -7.44 8.11 -19.60
CA ASP A 319 -7.18 9.39 -18.94
C ASP A 319 -6.06 9.31 -17.89
N HIS A 320 -5.75 8.12 -17.37
CA HIS A 320 -4.67 7.91 -16.42
C HIS A 320 -3.29 7.94 -17.10
N GLN A 321 -2.38 8.72 -16.52
CA GLN A 321 -0.97 8.71 -16.88
C GLN A 321 -0.17 8.07 -15.74
N LEU A 322 0.62 7.05 -16.08
CA LEU A 322 1.53 6.39 -15.16
C LEU A 322 2.97 6.56 -15.63
N GLU A 323 3.91 6.45 -14.69
CA GLU A 323 5.34 6.55 -14.94
C GLU A 323 6.06 5.38 -14.27
N ALA A 324 6.80 4.61 -15.06
CA ALA A 324 7.62 3.52 -14.54
C ALA A 324 8.83 4.11 -13.81
N ILE A 325 9.11 3.63 -12.60
CA ILE A 325 10.21 4.12 -11.78
C ILE A 325 11.16 2.95 -11.52
N PHE A 326 12.36 3.00 -12.10
CA PHE A 326 13.40 2.03 -11.75
C PHE A 326 13.76 2.13 -10.27
N ALA A 327 13.65 0.99 -9.58
CA ALA A 327 13.66 0.89 -8.13
C ALA A 327 14.43 -0.35 -7.65
N PRO A 328 15.70 -0.53 -8.07
CA PRO A 328 16.49 -1.69 -7.66
C PRO A 328 16.73 -1.69 -6.15
N GLY A 329 17.06 -2.87 -5.63
CA GLY A 329 17.36 -3.08 -4.22
C GLY A 329 16.69 -4.34 -3.71
N HIS A 330 15.39 -4.50 -3.96
CA HIS A 330 14.68 -5.77 -3.72
C HIS A 330 15.13 -6.86 -4.71
N THR A 331 15.13 -6.53 -6.00
CA THR A 331 15.78 -7.29 -7.08
C THR A 331 16.49 -6.30 -8.03
N ASP A 332 17.30 -6.81 -8.95
CA ASP A 332 17.98 -6.03 -10.00
C ASP A 332 17.08 -5.52 -11.14
N GLY A 333 15.81 -5.94 -11.14
CA GLY A 333 14.83 -5.59 -12.16
C GLY A 333 13.53 -5.04 -11.58
N HIS A 334 13.55 -4.61 -10.33
CA HIS A 334 12.37 -4.08 -9.66
C HIS A 334 11.99 -2.70 -10.21
N LEU A 335 10.70 -2.54 -10.53
CA LEU A 335 10.07 -1.29 -10.89
C LEU A 335 8.96 -0.95 -9.91
N ALA A 336 8.87 0.32 -9.56
CA ALA A 336 7.66 0.93 -9.02
C ALA A 336 6.87 1.64 -10.14
N LEU A 337 5.61 1.96 -9.88
CA LEU A 337 4.75 2.64 -10.84
C LEU A 337 4.07 3.85 -10.18
N ARG A 338 4.33 5.05 -10.69
CA ARG A 338 3.75 6.29 -10.16
C ARG A 338 2.51 6.65 -10.95
N HIS A 339 1.39 6.86 -10.28
CA HIS A 339 0.19 7.43 -10.87
C HIS A 339 0.24 8.96 -10.79
N ALA A 340 0.25 9.64 -11.94
CA ALA A 340 0.61 11.04 -12.01
C ALA A 340 -0.43 11.98 -11.36
N SER A 341 -1.73 11.74 -11.58
CA SER A 341 -2.80 12.64 -11.10
C SER A 341 -2.95 12.63 -9.58
N THR A 342 -2.79 11.48 -8.95
CA THR A 342 -2.90 11.32 -7.48
C THR A 342 -1.55 11.38 -6.78
N ASN A 343 -0.45 11.50 -7.54
CA ASN A 343 0.93 11.34 -7.09
C ASN A 343 1.14 10.16 -6.12
N SER A 344 0.46 9.03 -6.37
CA SER A 344 0.63 7.81 -5.58
C SER A 344 1.63 6.86 -6.21
N LEU A 345 2.33 6.12 -5.37
CA LEU A 345 3.39 5.21 -5.81
C LEU A 345 3.00 3.78 -5.47
N ILE A 346 2.83 2.98 -6.51
CA ILE A 346 2.75 1.53 -6.42
C ILE A 346 4.18 1.02 -6.26
N VAL A 347 4.55 0.65 -5.03
CA VAL A 347 5.97 0.45 -4.63
C VAL A 347 6.48 -0.97 -4.85
N GLY A 348 5.64 -1.90 -5.31
CA GLY A 348 6.01 -3.31 -5.36
C GLY A 348 6.41 -3.81 -3.97
N ASP A 349 7.47 -4.62 -3.94
CA ASP A 349 8.08 -5.16 -2.72
C ASP A 349 9.21 -4.31 -2.12
N HIS A 350 9.38 -3.06 -2.56
CA HIS A 350 10.34 -2.16 -1.91
C HIS A 350 9.94 -1.84 -0.46
N CYS A 351 8.63 -1.72 -0.22
CA CYS A 351 8.02 -1.61 1.10
C CYS A 351 6.79 -2.51 1.18
N VAL A 352 6.47 -2.98 2.39
CA VAL A 352 5.30 -3.80 2.69
C VAL A 352 4.53 -3.20 3.87
N GLY A 353 3.24 -3.49 3.98
CA GLY A 353 2.35 -2.88 4.97
C GLY A 353 2.64 -3.25 6.43
N GLN A 354 3.44 -4.29 6.67
CA GLN A 354 3.88 -4.72 8.01
C GLN A 354 5.23 -5.43 7.93
N GLY A 355 6.12 -5.12 8.88
CA GLY A 355 7.46 -5.72 8.94
C GLY A 355 8.45 -5.00 8.03
N SER A 356 9.39 -5.75 7.46
CA SER A 356 10.38 -5.25 6.51
C SER A 356 10.36 -6.11 5.25
N ALA A 357 10.66 -5.48 4.11
CA ALA A 357 10.81 -6.16 2.83
C ALA A 357 12.03 -7.09 2.87
N LEU A 358 11.96 -8.23 2.20
CA LEU A 358 13.14 -9.04 1.90
C LEU A 358 13.92 -8.37 0.75
N LEU A 359 15.23 -8.57 0.64
CA LEU A 359 15.98 -8.25 -0.59
C LEU A 359 16.59 -9.55 -1.11
N ASP A 360 16.35 -9.87 -2.37
CA ASP A 360 16.72 -11.15 -2.96
C ASP A 360 18.13 -11.06 -3.57
N VAL A 361 19.12 -11.44 -2.77
CA VAL A 361 20.54 -11.47 -3.17
C VAL A 361 20.77 -12.30 -4.44
N ARG A 362 19.97 -13.35 -4.66
CA ARG A 362 20.16 -14.28 -5.80
C ARG A 362 19.81 -13.64 -7.13
N THR A 363 18.97 -12.61 -7.09
CA THR A 363 18.52 -11.86 -8.27
C THR A 363 18.94 -10.39 -8.19
N GLY A 364 20.08 -10.16 -7.52
CA GLY A 364 20.80 -8.88 -7.50
C GLY A 364 20.27 -7.84 -6.50
N GLY A 365 19.37 -8.25 -5.60
CA GLY A 365 18.95 -7.42 -4.48
C GLY A 365 20.15 -7.05 -3.60
N ASN A 366 20.26 -5.76 -3.24
CA ASN A 366 21.37 -5.23 -2.47
C ASN A 366 20.96 -3.98 -1.68
N MET A 367 21.66 -3.74 -0.57
CA MET A 367 21.30 -2.66 0.35
C MET A 367 21.64 -1.26 -0.22
N LYS A 368 22.71 -1.14 -1.01
CA LYS A 368 23.12 0.13 -1.61
C LYS A 368 22.00 0.70 -2.49
N ASP A 369 21.54 -0.11 -3.44
CA ASP A 369 20.47 0.27 -4.36
C ASP A 369 19.17 0.48 -3.58
N TYR A 370 18.90 -0.35 -2.57
CA TYR A 370 17.73 -0.16 -1.69
C TYR A 370 17.71 1.22 -1.02
N PHE A 371 18.83 1.66 -0.43
CA PHE A 371 18.96 2.99 0.17
C PHE A 371 18.75 4.09 -0.88
N GLN A 372 19.40 3.98 -2.05
CA GLN A 372 19.29 4.96 -3.13
C GLN A 372 17.84 5.07 -3.65
N THR A 373 17.18 3.94 -3.89
CA THR A 373 15.76 3.88 -4.29
C THR A 373 14.85 4.49 -3.23
N THR A 374 15.11 4.23 -1.94
CA THR A 374 14.31 4.81 -0.85
C THR A 374 14.43 6.33 -0.81
N TYR A 375 15.62 6.88 -1.00
CA TYR A 375 15.82 8.33 -1.10
C TYR A 375 15.15 8.93 -2.34
N LYS A 376 15.23 8.25 -3.49
CA LYS A 376 14.49 8.64 -4.70
C LYS A 376 12.98 8.69 -4.44
N PHE A 377 12.42 7.73 -3.70
CA PHE A 377 10.99 7.76 -3.34
C PHE A 377 10.63 8.90 -2.38
N LEU A 378 11.53 9.25 -1.45
CA LEU A 378 11.33 10.44 -0.61
C LEU A 378 11.31 11.73 -1.45
N GLU A 379 12.18 11.84 -2.46
CA GLU A 379 12.22 12.98 -3.38
C GLU A 379 10.97 13.07 -4.25
N LEU A 380 10.43 11.93 -4.72
CA LEU A 380 9.14 11.88 -5.43
C LEU A 380 7.96 12.40 -4.59
N SER A 381 8.11 12.41 -3.26
CA SER A 381 7.11 12.89 -2.30
C SER A 381 5.69 12.35 -2.59
N PRO A 382 5.54 11.02 -2.72
CA PRO A 382 4.25 10.43 -3.03
C PRO A 382 3.23 10.73 -1.92
N HIS A 383 1.96 10.81 -2.31
CA HIS A 383 0.86 11.06 -1.38
C HIS A 383 0.33 9.79 -0.73
N VAL A 384 0.50 8.65 -1.39
CA VAL A 384 0.13 7.33 -0.89
C VAL A 384 1.17 6.32 -1.41
N LEU A 385 1.60 5.40 -0.54
CA LEU A 385 2.32 4.20 -0.99
C LEU A 385 1.34 3.04 -1.07
N ILE A 386 1.39 2.32 -2.17
CA ILE A 386 0.57 1.13 -2.45
C ILE A 386 1.53 -0.06 -2.52
N PRO A 387 1.77 -0.76 -1.40
CA PRO A 387 2.58 -1.97 -1.41
C PRO A 387 1.83 -3.12 -2.05
N MET A 388 2.56 -4.13 -2.51
CA MET A 388 1.95 -5.38 -2.99
C MET A 388 1.51 -6.30 -1.87
N HIS A 389 1.94 -6.05 -0.63
CA HIS A 389 1.52 -6.81 0.53
C HIS A 389 1.08 -5.87 1.65
N GLY A 390 -0.14 -6.08 2.16
CA GLY A 390 -0.73 -5.26 3.21
C GLY A 390 -1.50 -4.04 2.69
N ARG A 391 -1.86 -3.14 3.61
CA ARG A 391 -2.66 -1.95 3.31
C ARG A 391 -1.83 -0.85 2.66
N ILE A 392 -2.51 0.03 1.94
CA ILE A 392 -1.93 1.32 1.54
C ILE A 392 -1.44 2.10 2.76
N ASN A 393 -0.40 2.90 2.55
CA ASN A 393 0.16 3.78 3.57
C ASN A 393 -0.12 5.25 3.22
N LEU A 394 -0.76 5.96 4.15
CA LEU A 394 -1.12 7.38 4.03
C LEU A 394 -0.05 8.33 4.59
N TRP A 395 1.09 7.81 5.04
CA TRP A 395 2.23 8.58 5.55
C TRP A 395 3.54 8.13 4.89
N PRO A 396 3.65 8.31 3.55
CA PRO A 396 4.74 7.73 2.77
C PRO A 396 6.14 8.06 3.27
N LYS A 397 6.41 9.33 3.59
CA LYS A 397 7.74 9.75 4.05
C LYS A 397 8.06 9.12 5.39
N GLN A 398 7.09 9.08 6.30
CA GLN A 398 7.24 8.39 7.58
C GLN A 398 7.58 6.90 7.41
N MET A 399 6.87 6.20 6.51
CA MET A 399 7.13 4.78 6.24
C MET A 399 8.54 4.58 5.67
N LEU A 400 8.90 5.33 4.62
CA LEU A 400 10.21 5.24 3.96
C LEU A 400 11.35 5.55 4.93
N CYS A 401 11.25 6.62 5.73
CA CYS A 401 12.24 6.92 6.77
C CYS A 401 12.30 5.84 7.85
N GLY A 402 11.15 5.24 8.21
CA GLY A 402 11.11 4.10 9.13
C GLY A 402 11.90 2.90 8.62
N TYR A 403 11.82 2.61 7.32
CA TYR A 403 12.62 1.58 6.67
C TYR A 403 14.11 1.92 6.67
N LEU A 404 14.49 3.16 6.31
CA LEU A 404 15.88 3.62 6.36
C LEU A 404 16.47 3.45 7.77
N LYS A 405 15.73 3.91 8.79
CA LYS A 405 16.10 3.79 10.19
C LYS A 405 16.28 2.33 10.59
N HIS A 406 15.31 1.47 10.26
CA HIS A 406 15.36 0.05 10.61
C HIS A 406 16.60 -0.63 10.03
N ARG A 407 16.91 -0.36 8.75
CA ARG A 407 18.10 -0.91 8.08
C ARG A 407 19.40 -0.40 8.71
N ARG A 408 19.49 0.90 9.02
CA ARG A 408 20.67 1.47 9.70
C ARG A 408 20.88 0.93 11.11
N ALA A 409 19.80 0.75 11.87
CA ALA A 409 19.88 0.12 13.18
C ALA A 409 20.41 -1.32 13.09
N ARG A 410 20.00 -2.07 12.05
CA ARG A 410 20.54 -3.41 11.79
C ARG A 410 22.02 -3.37 11.38
N GLU A 411 22.45 -2.42 10.54
CA GLU A 411 23.87 -2.24 10.23
C GLU A 411 24.71 -1.93 11.47
N LEU A 412 24.22 -1.06 12.34
CA LEU A 412 24.91 -0.73 13.59
C LEU A 412 25.05 -1.96 14.48
N SER A 413 23.99 -2.74 14.67
CA SER A 413 24.03 -3.99 15.45
C SER A 413 25.00 -5.03 14.87
N ILE A 414 25.09 -5.13 13.54
CA ILE A 414 26.05 -6.03 12.88
C ILE A 414 27.48 -5.52 13.05
N LEU A 415 27.70 -4.22 12.88
CA LEU A 415 29.01 -3.61 13.06
C LEU A 415 29.52 -3.77 14.50
N GLU A 416 28.66 -3.53 15.50
CA GLU A 416 28.98 -3.75 16.92
C GLU A 416 29.36 -5.20 17.22
N ALA A 417 28.68 -6.17 16.60
CA ALA A 417 29.03 -7.58 16.72
C ALA A 417 30.42 -7.88 16.16
N ILE A 418 30.74 -7.32 14.99
CA ILE A 418 32.06 -7.46 14.32
C ILE A 418 33.16 -6.79 15.16
N GLU A 419 32.95 -5.57 15.64
CA GLU A 419 33.89 -4.85 16.52
C GLU A 419 34.13 -5.60 17.85
N SER A 420 33.15 -6.38 18.29
CA SER A 420 33.23 -7.27 19.46
C SER A 420 33.83 -8.66 19.15
N GLY A 421 34.46 -8.82 17.97
CA GLY A 421 35.22 -10.01 17.58
C GLY A 421 34.44 -11.07 16.82
N ALA A 422 33.26 -10.77 16.27
CA ALA A 422 32.58 -11.70 15.36
C ALA A 422 33.31 -11.77 14.00
N GLU A 423 33.69 -12.96 13.56
CA GLU A 423 34.42 -13.17 12.29
C GLU A 423 33.58 -13.94 11.26
N THR A 424 32.66 -14.79 11.70
CA THR A 424 31.83 -15.63 10.83
C THR A 424 30.38 -15.17 10.77
N LEU A 425 29.63 -15.64 9.78
CA LEU A 425 28.18 -15.44 9.70
C LEU A 425 27.47 -15.92 10.97
N TYR A 426 27.85 -17.08 11.51
CA TYR A 426 27.25 -17.64 12.70
C TYR A 426 27.50 -16.76 13.93
N ASP A 427 28.71 -16.21 14.08
CA ASP A 427 29.04 -15.28 15.16
C ASP A 427 28.16 -14.03 15.12
N ILE A 428 27.95 -13.49 13.91
CA ILE A 428 27.10 -12.31 13.72
C ILE A 428 25.63 -12.66 14.00
N LEU A 429 25.11 -13.77 13.46
CA LEU A 429 23.72 -14.21 13.69
C LEU A 429 23.45 -14.46 15.18
N SER A 430 24.33 -15.18 15.87
CA SER A 430 24.18 -15.52 17.29
C SER A 430 24.16 -14.30 18.20
N ARG A 431 24.65 -13.14 17.73
CA ARG A 431 24.64 -11.85 18.45
C ARG A 431 23.50 -10.95 17.98
N SER A 432 23.41 -10.63 16.69
CA SER A 432 22.44 -9.67 16.15
C SER A 432 21.01 -10.23 16.02
N TYR A 433 20.83 -11.54 16.12
CA TYR A 433 19.54 -12.24 16.03
C TYR A 433 19.35 -13.23 17.20
N ALA A 434 19.98 -12.97 18.35
CA ALA A 434 19.95 -13.86 19.52
C ALA A 434 18.54 -14.14 20.06
N ASP A 435 17.61 -13.20 19.87
CA ASP A 435 16.21 -13.26 20.30
C ASP A 435 15.25 -13.82 19.22
N VAL A 436 15.78 -14.16 18.04
CA VAL A 436 15.02 -14.68 16.91
C VAL A 436 15.09 -16.21 16.87
N ASP A 437 13.94 -16.86 16.68
CA ASP A 437 13.86 -18.32 16.50
C ASP A 437 14.86 -18.79 15.42
N ILE A 438 15.64 -19.81 15.75
CA ILE A 438 16.68 -20.37 14.88
C ILE A 438 16.16 -20.78 13.50
N LYS A 439 14.87 -21.12 13.37
CA LYS A 439 14.24 -21.43 12.07
C LYS A 439 14.24 -20.23 11.12
N LEU A 440 14.27 -19.02 11.66
CA LEU A 440 14.34 -17.78 10.89
C LEU A 440 15.79 -17.33 10.65
N TRP A 441 16.79 -18.12 11.05
CA TRP A 441 18.19 -17.76 10.81
C TRP A 441 18.60 -17.91 9.35
N ILE A 442 17.93 -18.75 8.56
CA ILE A 442 18.18 -18.85 7.10
C ILE A 442 17.86 -17.51 6.40
N PRO A 443 16.65 -16.94 6.51
CA PRO A 443 16.39 -15.61 5.94
C PRO A 443 17.19 -14.50 6.63
N ALA A 444 17.50 -14.63 7.92
CA ALA A 444 18.40 -13.69 8.61
C ALA A 444 19.82 -13.70 8.03
N ALA A 445 20.35 -14.85 7.65
CA ALA A 445 21.69 -15.01 7.08
C ALA A 445 21.84 -14.19 5.80
N SER A 446 20.87 -14.29 4.88
CA SER A 446 20.83 -13.48 3.67
C SER A 446 20.75 -11.99 3.99
N ASN A 447 19.99 -11.61 5.03
CA ASN A 447 19.92 -10.22 5.48
C ASN A 447 21.25 -9.71 6.09
N VAL A 448 21.95 -10.53 6.88
CA VAL A 448 23.29 -10.21 7.39
C VAL A 448 24.25 -9.99 6.23
N ARG A 449 24.24 -10.89 5.24
CA ARG A 449 25.07 -10.77 4.03
C ARG A 449 24.88 -9.42 3.34
N LEU A 450 23.64 -9.02 3.10
CA LEU A 450 23.30 -7.73 2.48
C LEU A 450 23.88 -6.52 3.22
N HIS A 451 23.83 -6.54 4.55
CA HIS A 451 24.36 -5.45 5.38
C HIS A 451 25.89 -5.46 5.44
N VAL A 452 26.52 -6.63 5.56
CA VAL A 452 27.99 -6.73 5.57
C VAL A 452 28.57 -6.27 4.24
N ASP A 453 27.99 -6.69 3.11
CA ASP A 453 28.41 -6.24 1.77
C ASP A 453 28.29 -4.72 1.62
N HIS A 454 27.24 -4.11 2.19
CA HIS A 454 27.05 -2.67 2.15
C HIS A 454 28.04 -1.92 3.05
N LEU A 455 28.29 -2.41 4.26
CA LEU A 455 29.33 -1.87 5.14
C LEU A 455 30.72 -1.97 4.50
N ALA A 456 31.00 -3.07 3.80
CA ALA A 456 32.23 -3.24 3.03
C ALA A 456 32.33 -2.20 1.89
N TYR A 457 31.25 -2.01 1.13
CA TYR A 457 31.17 -1.01 0.07
C TYR A 457 31.38 0.42 0.59
N GLN A 458 30.91 0.71 1.81
CA GLN A 458 31.09 2.00 2.47
C GLN A 458 32.47 2.16 3.15
N GLU A 459 33.34 1.15 3.07
CA GLU A 459 34.63 1.10 3.79
C GLU A 459 34.49 1.28 5.32
N ARG A 460 33.37 0.80 5.89
CA ARG A 460 33.05 0.94 7.32
C ARG A 460 33.36 -0.30 8.17
N LEU A 461 33.71 -1.42 7.54
CA LEU A 461 34.15 -2.61 8.28
C LEU A 461 35.54 -2.37 8.90
N PRO A 462 35.82 -2.92 10.10
CA PRO A 462 37.15 -2.87 10.68
C PRO A 462 38.19 -3.48 9.75
N LYS A 463 39.39 -2.89 9.67
CA LYS A 463 40.48 -3.38 8.78
C LYS A 463 40.92 -4.82 9.07
N SER A 464 40.69 -5.31 10.29
CA SER A 464 40.99 -6.68 10.71
C SER A 464 39.93 -7.69 10.27
N PHE A 465 38.74 -7.25 9.87
CA PHE A 465 37.66 -8.15 9.46
C PHE A 465 37.94 -8.74 8.07
N SER A 466 37.97 -10.08 7.99
CA SER A 466 38.23 -10.78 6.72
C SER A 466 36.93 -11.11 6.00
N MET A 467 36.68 -10.43 4.88
CA MET A 467 35.56 -10.76 3.98
C MET A 467 35.67 -12.17 3.41
N GLU A 468 36.89 -12.70 3.24
CA GLU A 468 37.10 -14.07 2.76
C GLU A 468 36.56 -15.09 3.78
N VAL A 469 36.93 -14.94 5.06
CA VAL A 469 36.44 -15.81 6.15
C VAL A 469 34.92 -15.72 6.28
N PHE A 470 34.38 -14.50 6.26
CA PHE A 470 32.93 -14.29 6.31
C PHE A 470 32.22 -14.98 5.15
N ASN A 471 32.68 -14.79 3.91
CA ASN A 471 32.10 -15.39 2.71
C ASN A 471 32.13 -16.92 2.75
N SER A 472 33.27 -17.52 3.11
CA SER A 472 33.38 -18.98 3.26
C SER A 472 32.45 -19.52 4.34
N SER A 473 32.30 -18.81 5.47
CA SER A 473 31.38 -19.23 6.53
C SER A 473 29.90 -19.14 6.12
N HIS A 474 29.54 -18.16 5.28
CA HIS A 474 28.19 -18.01 4.76
C HIS A 474 27.82 -19.14 3.79
N GLU A 475 28.74 -19.50 2.88
CA GLU A 475 28.55 -20.64 1.98
C GLU A 475 28.40 -21.96 2.75
N ALA A 476 29.24 -22.19 3.77
CA ALA A 476 29.15 -23.35 4.63
C ALA A 476 27.81 -23.43 5.37
N PHE A 477 27.34 -22.32 5.94
CA PHE A 477 26.05 -22.26 6.63
C PHE A 477 24.87 -22.61 5.72
N LEU A 478 24.86 -22.07 4.49
CA LEU A 478 23.80 -22.40 3.52
C LEU A 478 23.87 -23.87 3.08
N ALA A 479 25.07 -24.45 2.99
CA ALA A 479 25.26 -25.86 2.67
C ALA A 479 24.70 -26.78 3.77
N GLU A 480 25.02 -26.48 5.03
CA GLU A 480 24.57 -27.24 6.21
C GLU A 480 23.05 -27.18 6.38
N MET A 481 22.44 -26.03 6.09
CA MET A 481 21.00 -25.85 6.15
C MET A 481 20.24 -26.45 4.96
N GLY A 482 20.93 -27.14 4.04
CA GLY A 482 20.32 -27.81 2.89
C GLY A 482 19.76 -26.85 1.83
N VAL A 483 20.17 -25.57 1.87
CA VAL A 483 19.62 -24.50 1.02
C VAL A 483 20.27 -24.48 -0.38
N ILE A 484 21.37 -25.22 -0.56
CA ILE A 484 22.14 -25.24 -1.82
C ILE A 484 21.54 -26.19 -2.88
N SER A 485 20.60 -27.08 -2.55
CA SER A 485 20.13 -28.09 -3.51
C SER A 485 18.66 -28.07 -3.93
N ASN A 486 17.75 -27.26 -3.35
CA ASN A 486 16.33 -27.22 -3.78
C ASN A 486 15.52 -26.05 -3.17
N MET A 487 15.82 -24.78 -3.46
CA MET A 487 14.89 -23.65 -3.23
C MET A 487 15.09 -22.56 -4.27
#